data_AF-A0A4Q4V9G4-F1
#
_entry.id   AF-A0A4Q4V9G4-F1
#
_cell.length_a   1.000
_cell.length_b   1.000
_cell.length_c   1.000
_cell.angle_alpha   90.00
_cell.angle_beta   90.00
_cell.angle_gamma   90.00
#
_symmetry.space_group_name_H-M   'P 1'
#
loop_
_entity.id
_entity.type
_entity.pdbx_description
1 polymer ?
#
loop_
_entity_poly.entity_id
_entity_poly.type
_entity_poly.pdbx_seq_one_letter_code
_entity_poly.pdbx_strand_id
1 'polypeptide(L)'
;MTTNDVEKIGGALIRPGRVDKKVEFRRADKDVITRLFYIVHKHSDEDMPHEGKPIEDDETVERLAKDFVARVPELEFSPAEILSFLSGVLLPT
;
A
#
# COMPACT_ATOMS: atom_id res chain seq x y z
N MET A 1 17.77 -6.36 7.68
CA MET A 1 18.16 -7.00 6.40
C MET A 1 16.90 -7.25 5.60
N THR A 2 16.91 -6.99 4.30
CA THR A 2 15.80 -7.28 3.37
C THR A 2 16.29 -8.24 2.28
N THR A 3 15.43 -9.14 1.82
CA THR A 3 15.72 -10.03 0.70
C THR A 3 14.41 -10.34 -0.03
N ASN A 4 14.47 -10.42 -1.36
CA ASN A 4 13.35 -10.88 -2.17
C ASN A 4 13.26 -12.42 -2.19
N ASP A 5 14.36 -13.10 -1.84
CA ASP A 5 14.46 -14.56 -1.84
C ASP A 5 15.20 -15.00 -0.57
N VAL A 6 14.44 -15.52 0.40
CA VAL A 6 14.97 -15.94 1.70
C VAL A 6 15.67 -17.30 1.62
N GLU A 7 15.33 -18.15 0.65
CA GLU A 7 15.90 -19.49 0.49
C GLU A 7 17.36 -19.43 0.01
N LYS A 8 17.70 -18.38 -0.74
CA LYS A 8 19.08 -18.09 -1.15
C LYS A 8 19.97 -17.52 -0.04
N ILE A 9 19.42 -17.20 1.13
CA ILE A 9 20.21 -16.68 2.25
C ILE A 9 20.86 -17.84 3.00
N GLY A 10 22.20 -17.80 3.10
CA GLY A 10 22.95 -18.80 3.86
C GLY A 10 22.54 -18.86 5.34
N GLY A 11 22.41 -20.07 5.90
CA GLY A 11 21.95 -20.30 7.28
C GLY A 11 22.72 -19.54 8.36
N ALA A 12 24.02 -19.26 8.12
CA ALA A 12 24.83 -18.47 9.05
C ALA A 12 24.36 -17.00 9.18
N LEU A 13 23.67 -16.44 8.18
CA LEU A 13 23.17 -15.07 8.20
C LEU A 13 21.86 -14.93 8.98
N ILE A 14 21.05 -15.99 9.06
CA ILE A 14 19.72 -15.98 9.68
C ILE A 14 19.67 -16.61 11.07
N ARG A 15 20.83 -17.00 11.63
CA ARG A 15 20.91 -17.62 12.96
C ARG A 15 20.58 -16.61 14.08
N PRO A 16 20.10 -17.09 15.25
CA PRO A 16 19.89 -16.24 16.42
C PRO A 16 21.14 -15.41 16.75
N GLY A 17 20.95 -14.16 17.15
CA GLY A 17 22.02 -13.19 17.39
C GLY A 17 22.54 -12.46 16.13
N ARG A 18 22.09 -12.84 14.92
CA ARG A 18 22.25 -12.04 13.70
C ARG A 18 20.91 -11.53 13.18
N VAL A 19 19.88 -12.38 13.16
CA VAL A 19 18.51 -12.03 12.77
C VAL A 19 17.56 -12.61 13.81
N ASP A 20 17.03 -11.75 14.68
CA ASP A 20 16.16 -12.16 15.78
C ASP A 20 14.66 -12.10 15.46
N LYS A 21 14.29 -11.39 14.39
CA LYS A 21 12.92 -11.30 13.88
C LYS A 21 12.89 -11.38 12.36
N LYS A 22 11.88 -12.06 11.83
CA LYS A 22 11.61 -12.19 10.40
C LYS A 22 10.16 -11.80 10.16
N VAL A 23 9.92 -11.00 9.13
CA VAL A 23 8.59 -10.56 8.70
C VAL A 23 8.55 -10.70 7.18
N GLU A 24 7.51 -11.33 6.67
CA GLU A 24 7.27 -11.46 5.24
C GLU A 24 6.39 -10.29 4.78
N PHE A 25 6.85 -9.55 3.78
CA PHE A 25 6.05 -8.54 3.10
C PHE A 25 5.41 -9.16 1.87
N ARG A 26 4.11 -9.43 1.95
CA ARG A 26 3.33 -10.06 0.88
C ARG A 26 2.86 -9.02 -0.14
N ARG A 27 2.32 -9.50 -1.25
CA ARG A 27 1.54 -8.68 -2.19
C ARG A 27 0.29 -8.13 -1.48
N ALA A 28 -0.28 -7.06 -2.02
CA ALA A 28 -1.34 -6.33 -1.34
C ALA A 28 -2.65 -7.14 -1.29
N ASP A 29 -3.21 -7.27 -0.09
CA ASP A 29 -4.57 -7.77 0.13
C ASP A 29 -5.58 -6.61 0.11
N LYS A 30 -6.87 -6.93 0.25
CA LYS A 30 -7.94 -5.92 0.28
C LYS A 30 -7.73 -4.85 1.34
N ASP A 31 -7.24 -5.23 2.53
CA ASP A 31 -7.04 -4.28 3.62
C ASP A 31 -5.93 -3.28 3.28
N VAL A 32 -4.82 -3.76 2.72
CA VAL A 32 -3.73 -2.92 2.22
C VAL A 32 -4.24 -2.03 1.08
N ILE A 33 -4.91 -2.57 0.06
CA ILE A 33 -5.43 -1.80 -1.08
C ILE A 33 -6.35 -0.67 -0.58
N THR A 34 -7.26 -0.98 0.34
CA THR A 34 -8.19 -0.01 0.95
C THR A 34 -7.44 1.09 1.67
N ARG A 35 -6.45 0.73 2.49
CA ARG A 35 -5.66 1.70 3.25
C ARG A 35 -4.83 2.60 2.34
N LEU A 36 -4.25 2.06 1.27
CA LEU A 36 -3.51 2.85 0.27
C LEU A 36 -4.43 3.85 -0.44
N PHE A 37 -5.66 3.46 -0.76
CA PHE A 37 -6.65 4.36 -1.32
C PHE A 37 -6.94 5.54 -0.40
N TYR A 38 -7.20 5.28 0.89
CA TYR A 38 -7.45 6.35 1.85
C TYR A 38 -6.23 7.25 2.09
N ILE A 39 -5.00 6.72 2.04
CA ILE A 39 -3.79 7.55 2.16
C ILE A 39 -3.72 8.62 1.06
N VAL A 40 -4.21 8.30 -0.15
CA VAL A 40 -4.16 9.22 -1.30
C VAL A 40 -5.38 10.15 -1.36
N HIS A 41 -6.56 9.64 -0.98
CA HIS A 41 -7.83 10.34 -1.21
C HIS A 41 -8.54 10.88 0.03
N LYS A 42 -8.23 10.37 1.23
CA LYS A 42 -8.86 10.83 2.48
C LYS A 42 -7.99 11.94 3.09
N HIS A 43 -8.46 13.19 3.03
CA HIS A 43 -7.83 14.32 3.73
C HIS A 43 -8.15 14.25 5.23
N SER A 44 -7.17 14.51 6.10
CA SER A 44 -7.44 14.64 7.54
C SER A 44 -8.00 16.04 7.82
N ASP A 45 -8.95 16.17 8.75
CA ASP A 45 -9.52 17.47 9.16
C ASP A 45 -8.48 18.45 9.74
N GLU A 46 -7.27 17.96 10.06
CA GLU A 46 -6.15 18.77 10.55
C GLU A 46 -5.44 19.57 9.44
N ASP A 47 -5.70 19.26 8.16
CA ASP A 47 -5.17 19.97 6.99
C ASP A 47 -6.09 21.15 6.58
N MET A 48 -6.16 22.19 7.42
CA MET A 48 -6.95 23.42 7.19
C MET A 48 -6.25 24.42 6.22
N PRO A 49 -6.93 25.50 5.76
CA PRO A 49 -7.94 25.58 4.70
C PRO A 49 -7.42 26.41 3.48
N HIS A 50 -7.72 26.04 2.23
CA HIS A 50 -8.09 26.96 1.13
C HIS A 50 -7.94 26.34 -0.28
N GLU A 51 -8.98 26.62 -1.07
CA GLU A 51 -8.99 26.77 -2.53
C GLU A 51 -8.83 25.52 -3.42
N GLY A 52 -9.99 24.93 -3.73
CA GLY A 52 -10.30 24.65 -5.13
C GLY A 52 -10.34 23.19 -5.57
N LYS A 53 -10.08 22.22 -4.68
CA LYS A 53 -10.42 20.82 -4.98
C LYS A 53 -11.80 20.51 -4.40
N PRO A 54 -12.70 19.89 -5.16
CA PRO A 54 -13.96 19.43 -4.60
C PRO A 54 -13.60 18.52 -3.43
N ILE A 55 -14.08 18.90 -2.24
CA ILE A 55 -14.16 18.03 -1.09
C ILE A 55 -15.01 16.86 -1.59
N GLU A 56 -14.38 15.77 -2.04
CA GLU A 56 -15.13 14.53 -2.18
C GLU A 56 -15.62 14.22 -0.78
N ASP A 57 -16.94 14.23 -0.60
CA ASP A 57 -17.55 13.91 0.67
C ASP A 57 -17.05 12.51 1.10
N ASP A 58 -16.85 12.33 2.40
CA ASP A 58 -16.26 11.08 2.93
C ASP A 58 -17.08 9.85 2.48
N GLU A 59 -18.41 10.00 2.28
CA GLU A 59 -19.26 8.94 1.72
C GLU A 59 -18.90 8.57 0.27
N THR A 60 -18.58 9.54 -0.57
CA THR A 60 -18.10 9.32 -1.94
C THR A 60 -16.74 8.62 -1.92
N VAL A 61 -15.81 9.05 -1.06
CA VAL A 61 -14.49 8.39 -0.91
C VAL A 61 -14.66 6.94 -0.46
N GLU A 62 -15.54 6.68 0.50
CA GLU A 62 -15.86 5.34 0.99
C GLU A 62 -16.47 4.45 -0.10
N ARG A 63 -17.38 4.99 -0.91
CA ARG A 63 -17.97 4.27 -2.05
C ARG A 63 -16.92 3.92 -3.10
N LEU A 64 -16.07 4.90 -3.46
CA LEU A 64 -15.01 4.70 -4.44
C LEU A 64 -13.95 3.70 -3.96
N ALA A 65 -13.60 3.73 -2.67
CA ALA A 65 -12.68 2.78 -2.07
C ALA A 65 -13.23 1.34 -2.20
N LYS A 66 -14.51 1.12 -1.87
CA LYS A 66 -15.16 -0.20 -2.01
C LYS A 66 -15.16 -0.69 -3.46
N ASP A 67 -15.53 0.18 -4.39
CA ASP A 67 -15.56 -0.16 -5.82
C ASP A 67 -14.15 -0.45 -6.37
N PHE A 68 -13.15 0.31 -5.94
CA PHE A 68 -11.76 0.12 -6.33
C PHE A 68 -11.23 -1.22 -5.81
N VAL A 69 -11.38 -1.47 -4.51
CA VAL A 69 -10.93 -2.71 -3.84
C VAL A 69 -11.62 -3.95 -4.41
N ALA A 70 -12.88 -3.84 -4.84
CA ALA A 70 -13.60 -4.94 -5.49
C ALA A 70 -13.07 -5.27 -6.90
N ARG A 71 -12.44 -4.30 -7.58
CA ARG A 71 -11.90 -4.49 -8.94
C ARG A 71 -10.43 -4.90 -8.96
N VAL A 72 -9.66 -4.55 -7.91
CA VAL A 72 -8.25 -4.91 -7.82
C VAL A 72 -8.12 -6.38 -7.38
N PRO A 73 -7.46 -7.24 -8.16
CA PRO A 73 -7.15 -8.61 -7.77
C PRO A 73 -6.28 -8.66 -6.50
N GLU A 74 -6.68 -9.50 -5.54
CA GLU A 74 -5.94 -9.69 -4.30
C GLU A 74 -4.62 -10.43 -4.54
N LEU A 75 -3.58 -10.02 -3.82
CA LEU A 75 -2.26 -10.64 -3.84
C LEU A 75 -1.60 -10.66 -5.23
N GLU A 76 -2.04 -9.81 -6.16
CA GLU A 76 -1.44 -9.70 -7.49
C GLU A 76 -0.44 -8.53 -7.55
N PHE A 77 -0.80 -7.37 -7.02
CA PHE A 77 0.04 -6.18 -7.10
C PHE A 77 0.80 -5.93 -5.79
N SER A 78 1.98 -5.33 -5.90
CA SER A 78 2.69 -4.79 -4.76
C SER A 78 2.03 -3.50 -4.27
N PRO A 79 2.22 -3.14 -2.98
CA PRO A 79 1.76 -1.84 -2.47
C PRO A 79 2.28 -0.64 -3.27
N ALA A 80 3.49 -0.75 -3.84
CA ALA A 80 4.11 0.32 -4.62
C ALA A 80 3.43 0.54 -5.97
N GLU A 81 3.05 -0.53 -6.66
CA GLU A 81 2.31 -0.46 -7.94
C GLU A 81 0.93 0.18 -7.74
N ILE A 82 0.23 -0.20 -6.67
CA ILE A 82 -1.08 0.38 -6.35
C ILE A 82 -0.95 1.87 -6.01
N LEU A 83 0.03 2.24 -5.19
CA LEU A 83 0.28 3.65 -4.86
C LEU A 83 0.66 4.48 -6.09
N SER A 84 1.49 3.92 -6.98
CA SER A 84 1.90 4.51 -8.25
C SER A 84 0.68 4.79 -9.13
N PHE A 85 -0.21 3.81 -9.27
CA PHE A 85 -1.47 3.96 -10.00
C PHE A 85 -2.36 5.07 -9.41
N LEU A 86 -2.54 5.08 -8.09
CA LEU A 86 -3.37 6.08 -7.40
C LEU A 86 -2.79 7.51 -7.49
N SER A 87 -1.46 7.64 -7.50
CA SER A 87 -0.77 8.93 -7.55
C SER A 87 -0.59 9.47 -8.97
N GLY A 88 -0.93 8.69 -10.00
CA GLY A 88 -0.70 9.05 -11.41
C GLY A 88 0.77 9.08 -11.82
N VAL A 89 1.67 8.52 -11.01
CA VAL A 89 3.12 8.47 -11.29
C VAL A 89 3.44 7.08 -11.81
N LEU A 90 3.72 6.93 -13.11
CA LEU A 90 4.10 5.63 -13.68
C LEU A 90 5.49 5.23 -13.17
N LEU A 91 5.60 4.17 -12.37
CA LEU A 91 6.91 3.59 -12.04
C LEU A 91 7.47 2.92 -13.31
N PRO A 92 8.76 3.13 -13.66
CA PRO A 92 9.38 2.39 -14.75
C PRO A 92 9.42 0.90 -14.36
N THR A 93 8.79 0.08 -15.20
CA THR A 93 8.80 -1.39 -15.12
C THR A 93 10.13 -1.97 -15.55
#